data_AF-A0AAU2IR86-F1
#
_entry.id   AF-A0AAU2IR86-F1
#
_cell.length_a   1.000
_cell.length_b   1.000
_cell.length_c   1.000
_cell.angle_alpha   90.00
_cell.angle_beta   90.00
_cell.angle_gamma   90.00
#
_symmetry.space_group_name_H-M   'P 1'
#
loop_
_entity.id
_entity.type
_entity.pdbx_description
1 polymer ?
#
loop_
_entity_poly.entity_id
_entity_poly.type
_entity_poly.pdbx_seq_one_letter_code
_entity_poly.pdbx_strand_id
1 'polypeptide(L)' 'MSRRRLLQRDTSRHTPGWRPAPKAIDDDMLTFAQPLKAKGTPVPDITKKLTIKTGKNAGQHPSVASLYRALAEADD' A
#
# COMPACT_ATOMS: atom_id res chain seq x y z
N MET A 1 36.97 -20.13 28.36
CA MET A 1 36.28 -18.82 28.48
C MET A 1 36.67 -17.98 27.27
N SER A 2 35.87 -17.31 26.46
CA SER A 2 34.42 -17.22 26.28
C SER A 2 34.19 -16.44 24.97
N ARG A 3 33.30 -16.97 24.11
CA ARG A 3 32.39 -16.25 23.18
C ARG A 3 33.03 -15.39 22.06
N ARG A 4 33.28 -16.05 20.92
CA ARG A 4 33.33 -15.43 19.59
C ARG A 4 31.92 -14.91 19.26
N ARG A 5 31.68 -13.62 19.49
CA ARG A 5 30.38 -12.96 19.30
C ARG A 5 30.10 -12.83 17.80
N LEU A 6 29.19 -13.67 17.30
CA LEU A 6 28.50 -13.50 16.03
C LEU A 6 27.95 -12.06 15.98
N LEU A 7 28.50 -11.19 15.13
CA LEU A 7 27.82 -9.96 14.79
C LEU A 7 26.81 -10.29 13.71
N GLN A 8 25.56 -10.32 14.15
CA GLN A 8 24.36 -10.46 13.34
C GLN A 8 24.41 -9.46 12.19
N ARG A 9 24.03 -9.92 10.99
CA ARG A 9 23.80 -9.06 9.83
C ARG A 9 22.63 -8.15 10.17
N ASP A 10 22.95 -6.91 10.53
CA ASP A 10 21.96 -5.88 10.76
C ASP A 10 21.40 -5.46 9.40
N THR A 11 20.29 -6.06 8.99
CA THR A 11 19.54 -5.71 7.78
C THR A 11 18.63 -4.50 8.00
N SER A 12 18.87 -3.69 9.03
CA SER A 12 18.12 -2.48 9.31
C SER A 12 18.68 -1.29 8.54
N ARG A 13 18.69 -1.35 7.21
CA ARG A 13 18.91 -0.15 6.38
C ARG A 13 17.62 0.66 6.35
N HIS A 14 17.28 1.29 7.47
CA HIS A 14 16.30 2.37 7.52
C HIS A 14 17.01 3.64 7.05
N THR A 15 16.84 3.99 5.77
CA THR A 15 17.44 5.20 5.20
C THR A 15 16.70 6.44 5.73
N PRO A 16 17.38 7.37 6.43
CA PRO A 16 16.75 8.58 6.94
C PRO A 16 16.50 9.54 5.77
N GLY A 17 15.33 9.40 5.15
CA GLY A 17 14.94 10.23 3.99
C GLY A 17 13.95 9.57 3.03
N TRP A 18 13.75 8.24 3.11
CA TRP A 18 12.68 7.59 2.34
C TRP A 18 11.35 7.80 3.05
N ARG A 19 10.70 8.94 2.77
CA ARG A 19 9.28 9.07 3.09
C ARG A 19 8.53 8.15 2.12
N PRO A 20 7.68 7.23 2.60
CA PRO A 20 6.76 6.54 1.70
C PRO A 20 6.01 7.63 0.92
N ALA A 21 5.94 7.46 -0.40
CA ALA A 21 5.15 8.37 -1.22
C ALA A 21 3.75 8.47 -0.59
N PRO A 22 3.17 9.69 -0.47
CA PRO A 22 1.85 9.84 0.13
C PRO A 22 0.91 8.84 -0.53
N LYS A 23 0.29 8.00 0.31
CA LYS A 23 -0.50 6.86 -0.14
C LYS A 23 -1.62 7.44 -1.01
N ALA A 24 -1.55 7.17 -2.31
CA ALA A 24 -2.55 7.64 -3.26
C ALA A 24 -3.90 6.92 -3.07
N ILE A 25 -3.92 5.89 -2.21
CA ILE A 25 -5.09 5.12 -1.82
C ILE A 25 -5.23 5.25 -0.31
N ASP A 26 -6.36 5.78 0.13
CA ASP A 26 -6.72 5.92 1.54
C ASP A 26 -7.26 4.59 2.10
N ASP A 27 -7.15 4.37 3.41
CA ASP A 27 -7.67 3.16 4.09
C ASP A 27 -9.19 2.99 3.90
N ASP A 28 -9.92 4.11 3.81
CA ASP A 28 -11.34 4.11 3.44
C ASP A 28 -11.57 3.46 2.07
N MET A 29 -10.73 3.79 1.08
CA MET A 29 -10.85 3.23 -0.27
C MET A 29 -10.55 1.73 -0.28
N LEU A 30 -9.61 1.28 0.55
CA LEU A 30 -9.32 -0.15 0.74
C LEU A 30 -10.52 -0.90 1.32
N THR A 31 -11.20 -0.30 2.31
CA THR A 31 -12.41 -0.86 2.91
C THR A 31 -13.54 -1.04 1.89
N PHE A 32 -13.66 -0.15 0.90
CA PHE A 32 -14.59 -0.32 -0.22
C PHE A 32 -14.08 -1.28 -1.31
N ALA A 33 -12.77 -1.32 -1.56
CA ALA A 33 -12.18 -2.14 -2.62
C ALA A 33 -12.20 -3.64 -2.29
N GLN A 34 -11.92 -4.02 -1.04
CA GLN A 34 -11.89 -5.42 -0.59
C GLN A 34 -13.19 -6.19 -0.90
N PRO A 35 -14.39 -5.71 -0.51
CA PRO A 35 -15.63 -6.42 -0.80
C PRO A 35 -15.96 -6.44 -2.29
N LEU A 36 -15.56 -5.43 -3.07
CA LEU A 36 -15.74 -5.44 -4.53
C LEU A 36 -14.86 -6.48 -5.21
N LYS A 37 -13.61 -6.62 -4.76
CA LYS A 37 -12.67 -7.66 -5.20
C LYS A 37 -13.20 -9.04 -4.82
N ALA A 38 -13.69 -9.22 -3.59
CA ALA A 38 -14.26 -10.48 -3.11
C ALA A 38 -15.52 -10.90 -3.89
N LYS A 39 -16.32 -9.93 -4.37
CA LYS A 39 -17.44 -10.16 -5.29
C LYS A 39 -17.02 -10.52 -6.72
N GLY A 40 -15.73 -10.57 -7.02
CA GLY A 40 -15.21 -10.84 -8.36
C GLY A 40 -15.20 -9.63 -9.30
N THR A 41 -15.34 -8.41 -8.78
CA THR A 41 -15.21 -7.20 -9.62
C THR A 41 -13.75 -7.03 -10.04
N PRO A 42 -13.45 -6.86 -11.33
CA PRO A 42 -12.08 -6.65 -11.78
C PRO A 42 -11.53 -5.32 -11.25
N VAL A 43 -10.27 -5.32 -10.80
CA VAL A 43 -9.58 -4.17 -10.20
C VAL A 43 -9.66 -2.88 -11.04
N PRO A 44 -9.54 -2.91 -12.39
CA PRO A 44 -9.70 -1.72 -13.23
C PRO A 44 -11.08 -1.05 -13.15
N ASP A 45 -12.13 -1.82 -12.87
CA ASP A 45 -13.48 -1.28 -12.71
C ASP A 45 -13.73 -0.78 -11.28
N ILE A 46 -13.06 -1.37 -10.29
CA ILE A 46 -13.03 -0.85 -8.93
C ILE A 46 -12.36 0.53 -8.91
N THR A 47 -11.24 0.72 -9.63
CA THR A 47 -10.56 2.03 -9.69
C THR A 47 -11.43 3.15 -10.25
N LYS A 48 -12.32 2.86 -11.21
CA LYS A 48 -13.23 3.87 -11.78
C LYS A 48 -14.35 4.27 -10.82
N LYS A 49 -14.71 3.38 -9.88
CA LYS A 49 -15.73 3.63 -8.85
C LYS A 49 -15.15 4.33 -7.63
N LEU A 50 -13.84 4.28 -7.47
CA LEU A 50 -13.11 4.89 -6.37
C LEU A 50 -12.64 6.29 -6.79
N THR A 51 -12.90 7.28 -5.95
CA THR A 51 -12.37 8.63 -6.09
C THR A 51 -11.53 8.94 -4.87
N ILE A 52 -10.31 9.42 -5.10
CA ILE A 52 -9.41 9.85 -4.04
C ILE A 52 -10.05 11.07 -3.38
N LYS A 53 -10.31 10.99 -2.06
CA LYS A 53 -10.95 12.09 -1.32
C LYS A 53 -9.93 13.07 -0.75
N THR A 54 -8.70 12.62 -0.53
CA THR A 54 -7.71 13.38 0.23
C THR A 54 -6.40 13.60 -0.53
N GLY A 55 -5.62 14.60 -0.09
CA GLY A 55 -4.27 14.86 -0.59
C GLY A 55 -4.18 15.50 -1.98
N LYS A 56 -2.98 15.45 -2.57
CA LYS A 56 -2.63 16.13 -3.83
C LYS A 56 -3.41 15.61 -5.04
N ASN A 57 -3.92 14.38 -4.98
CA ASN A 57 -4.66 13.72 -6.06
C ASN A 57 -6.17 13.66 -5.78
N ALA A 58 -6.68 14.45 -4.83
CA ALA A 58 -8.10 14.51 -4.53
C ALA A 58 -8.92 14.82 -5.79
N GLY A 59 -10.03 14.10 -5.95
CA GLY A 59 -10.91 14.18 -7.12
C GLY A 59 -10.49 13.30 -8.32
N GLN A 60 -9.33 12.64 -8.25
CA GLN A 60 -8.89 11.71 -9.31
C GLN A 60 -9.17 10.26 -8.94
N HIS A 61 -9.19 9.40 -9.97
CA HIS A 61 -9.21 7.96 -9.78
C HIS A 61 -7.81 7.45 -9.42
N PRO A 62 -7.69 6.50 -8.47
CA PRO A 62 -6.42 5.87 -8.17
C PRO A 62 -5.92 5.07 -9.38
N SER A 63 -4.61 4.96 -9.52
CA SER A 63 -4.02 4.09 -10.54
C SER A 63 -4.27 2.62 -10.20
N VAL A 64 -4.47 1.79 -11.23
CA VAL A 64 -4.64 0.33 -11.07
C VAL A 64 -3.44 -0.30 -10.35
N ALA A 65 -2.22 0.13 -10.69
CA ALA A 65 -1.01 -0.36 -10.05
C ALA A 65 -0.91 0.03 -8.57
N SER A 66 -1.39 1.22 -8.20
CA SER A 66 -1.49 1.65 -6.80
C SER A 66 -2.49 0.80 -6.03
N LEU A 67 -3.63 0.48 -6.63
CA LEU A 67 -4.65 -0.36 -5.99
C LEU A 67 -4.17 -1.79 -5.78
N TYR A 68 -3.47 -2.39 -6.73
CA TYR A 68 -2.85 -3.70 -6.53
C TYR A 68 -1.83 -3.72 -5.39
N ARG A 69 -0.97 -2.70 -5.30
CA ARG A 69 -0.01 -2.59 -4.19
C ARG A 69 -0.70 -2.43 -2.84
N ALA A 70 -1.69 -1.56 -2.77
CA ALA A 70 -2.44 -1.32 -1.54
C ALA A 70 -3.24 -2.56 -1.10
N LEU A 71 -3.82 -3.31 -2.05
CA LEU A 71 -4.49 -4.58 -1.76
C LEU A 71 -3.52 -5.69 -1.35
N ALA A 72 -2.27 -5.67 -1.83
CA ALA A 72 -1.25 -6.63 -1.41
C ALA A 72 -0.69 -6.31 -0.02
N GLU A 73 -0.44 -5.04 0.30
CA GLU A 73 -0.04 -4.59 1.64
C GLU A 73 -1.12 -4.79 2.71
N ALA A 74 -2.40 -4.90 2.32
CA ALA A 74 -3.51 -5.12 3.24
C ALA A 74 -3.81 -6.61 3.50
N ASP A 75 -3.19 -7.52 2.74
CA ASP A 75 -3.37 -8.97 2.84
C ASP A 75 -2.21 -9.65 3.63
N ASP A 76 -1.11 -8.92 3.87
CA ASP A 76 0.08 -9.33 4.64
C ASP A 76 -0.01 -8.89 6.11
#